data_AF-A0A2W5TCK5-F1
#
_entry.id   AF-A0A2W5TCK5-F1
#
_cell.length_a   1.000
_cell.length_b   1.000
_cell.length_c   1.000
_cell.angle_alpha   90.00
_cell.angle_beta   90.00
_cell.angle_gamma   90.00
#
_symmetry.space_group_name_H-M   'P 1'
#
loop_
_entity.id
_entity.type
_entity.pdbx_description
1 polymer ?
#
loop_
_entity_poly.entity_id
_entity_poly.type
_entity_poly.pdbx_seq_one_letter_code
_entity_poly.pdbx_strand_id
1 'polypeptide(L)'
;MFIAVYLRLYARAFVDALASIGRSAWTLLLPMGIVFAFGLAATLVSPLGFAGGFVMAFVQAGLLSAYSYFLSMLVNGNKAGIDELKKSVGAYFFNWISFSFVLFMIDLGLDIATRNNPQGRPLMLVVKLIELIALNAAPETIYLKGTGSGIDTITRSFRFLQENWIEWFVPNALIIALLWFTVTNGWLAMIPGGMLTVSVIGGALLHVVMVFRGFLYVALDGSTHRQRMYKFRGAV
;
A
#
# COMPACT_ATOMS: atom_id res chain seq x y z
N MET A 1 14.38 -15.15 -23.17
CA MET A 1 14.70 -15.57 -21.80
C MET A 1 13.65 -14.97 -20.86
N PHE A 2 12.97 -15.80 -20.05
CA PHE A 2 11.87 -15.42 -19.12
C PHE A 2 12.19 -14.16 -18.29
N ILE A 3 13.41 -14.08 -17.76
CA ILE A 3 13.89 -12.97 -16.93
C ILE A 3 13.81 -11.63 -17.68
N ALA A 4 14.22 -11.60 -18.96
CA ALA A 4 14.17 -10.38 -19.75
C ALA A 4 12.75 -9.84 -19.96
N VAL A 5 11.75 -10.74 -20.04
CA VAL A 5 10.35 -10.33 -20.15
C VAL A 5 9.87 -9.69 -18.85
N TYR A 6 10.16 -10.29 -17.70
CA TYR A 6 9.75 -9.73 -16.41
C TYR A 6 10.46 -8.42 -16.07
N LEU A 7 11.75 -8.30 -16.42
CA LEU A 7 12.47 -7.04 -16.30
C LEU A 7 11.83 -5.94 -17.15
N ARG A 8 11.40 -6.24 -18.39
CA ARG A 8 10.65 -5.29 -19.23
C ARG A 8 9.29 -4.93 -18.63
N LEU A 9 8.59 -5.90 -18.05
CA LEU A 9 7.31 -5.66 -17.38
C LEU A 9 7.49 -4.71 -16.18
N TYR A 10 8.48 -4.96 -15.32
CA TYR A 10 8.79 -4.09 -14.18
C TYR A 10 9.25 -2.70 -14.63
N ALA A 11 10.15 -2.63 -15.62
CA ALA A 11 10.61 -1.37 -16.17
C ALA A 11 9.44 -0.56 -16.77
N ARG A 12 8.53 -1.24 -17.47
CA ARG A 12 7.34 -0.60 -18.05
C ARG A 12 6.43 -0.04 -16.96
N ALA A 13 6.09 -0.85 -15.94
CA ALA A 13 5.27 -0.39 -14.81
C ALA A 13 5.93 0.78 -14.07
N PHE A 14 7.26 0.79 -13.95
CA PHE A 14 8.00 1.89 -13.33
C PHE A 14 7.98 3.16 -14.18
N VAL A 15 8.20 3.05 -15.50
CA VAL A 15 8.13 4.19 -16.42
C VAL A 15 6.72 4.77 -16.45
N ASP A 16 5.68 3.93 -16.52
CA ASP A 16 4.29 4.37 -16.50
C ASP A 16 3.95 5.07 -15.15
N ALA A 17 4.50 4.58 -14.04
CA ALA A 17 4.38 5.24 -12.73
C ALA A 17 5.02 6.64 -12.71
N LEU A 18 6.26 6.78 -13.16
CA LEU A 18 6.95 8.06 -13.23
C LEU A 18 6.24 9.04 -14.18
N ALA A 19 5.79 8.57 -15.34
CA ALA A 19 5.04 9.38 -16.30
C ALA A 19 3.71 9.86 -15.72
N SER A 20 3.02 9.01 -14.94
CA SER A 20 1.76 9.40 -14.31
C SER A 20 1.95 10.41 -13.17
N ILE A 21 2.96 10.19 -12.32
CA ILE A 21 3.36 11.15 -11.28
C ILE A 21 3.78 12.48 -11.90
N GLY A 22 4.53 12.48 -13.00
CA GLY A 22 4.96 13.71 -13.68
C GLY A 22 3.80 14.60 -14.13
N ARG A 23 2.64 14.01 -14.47
CA ARG A 23 1.42 14.75 -14.81
C ARG A 23 0.70 15.36 -13.61
N SER A 24 0.99 14.86 -12.41
CA SER A 24 0.35 15.26 -11.15
C SER A 24 1.39 15.38 -10.01
N ALA A 25 2.50 16.08 -10.24
CA ALA A 25 3.68 16.02 -9.36
C ALA A 25 3.42 16.39 -7.89
N TRP A 26 2.38 17.17 -7.61
CA TRP A 26 1.96 17.52 -6.24
C TRP A 26 1.62 16.28 -5.40
N THR A 27 1.24 15.16 -6.02
CA THR A 27 0.90 13.92 -5.30
C THR A 27 2.09 13.33 -4.55
N LEU A 28 3.33 13.70 -4.91
CA LEU A 28 4.54 13.35 -4.14
C LEU A 28 4.50 13.86 -2.69
N LEU A 29 3.73 14.92 -2.43
CA LEU A 29 3.56 15.48 -1.08
C LEU A 29 2.43 14.80 -0.28
N LEU A 30 1.61 13.94 -0.92
CA LEU A 30 0.48 13.27 -0.24
C LEU A 30 0.91 12.46 0.98
N PRO A 31 1.97 11.64 0.96
CA PRO A 31 2.37 10.88 2.15
C PRO A 31 2.70 11.79 3.33
N MET A 32 3.35 12.93 3.08
CA MET A 32 3.66 13.90 4.14
C MET A 32 2.40 14.55 4.69
N GLY A 33 1.46 14.94 3.82
CA GLY A 33 0.16 15.46 4.24
C GLY A 33 -0.64 14.46 5.07
N ILE A 34 -0.62 13.17 4.68
CA ILE A 34 -1.30 12.09 5.41
C ILE A 34 -0.66 11.85 6.78
N VAL A 35 0.67 11.74 6.85
CA VAL A 35 1.38 11.54 8.13
C VAL A 35 1.14 12.72 9.06
N PHE A 36 1.19 13.95 8.54
CA PHE A 36 0.89 15.15 9.32
C PHE A 36 -0.56 15.16 9.83
N ALA A 37 -1.54 14.88 8.96
CA ALA A 37 -2.95 14.83 9.34
C ALA A 37 -3.23 13.72 10.36
N PHE A 38 -2.60 12.55 10.21
CA PHE A 38 -2.70 11.46 11.17
C PHE A 38 -2.11 11.85 12.53
N GLY A 39 -0.92 12.47 12.54
CA GLY A 39 -0.28 12.93 13.77
C GLY A 39 -1.11 14.00 14.49
N LEU A 40 -1.65 14.97 13.75
CA LEU A 40 -2.55 16.00 14.29
C LEU A 40 -3.83 15.39 14.86
N ALA A 41 -4.46 14.45 14.15
CA ALA A 41 -5.64 13.77 14.68
C ALA A 41 -5.33 12.97 15.95
N ALA A 42 -4.20 12.26 15.97
CA ALA A 42 -3.77 11.48 17.12
C ALA A 42 -3.55 12.35 18.36
N THR A 43 -2.93 13.53 18.21
CA THR A 43 -2.73 14.45 19.36
C THR A 43 -4.06 14.99 19.88
N LEU A 44 -4.97 15.41 18.99
CA LEU A 44 -6.28 15.93 19.36
C LEU A 44 -7.18 14.90 20.04
N VAL A 45 -7.08 13.64 19.62
CA VAL A 45 -7.97 12.55 20.05
C VAL A 45 -7.38 11.77 21.24
N SER A 46 -6.06 11.87 21.48
CA SER A 46 -5.38 11.20 22.59
C SER A 46 -6.03 11.39 23.98
N PRO A 47 -6.60 12.56 24.35
CA PRO A 47 -7.22 12.73 25.67
C PRO A 47 -8.49 11.89 25.87
N LEU A 48 -9.09 11.37 24.80
CA LEU A 48 -10.33 10.58 24.84
C LEU A 48 -10.10 9.11 25.25
N GLY A 49 -8.85 8.70 25.46
CA GLY A 49 -8.50 7.33 25.86
C GLY A 49 -9.02 6.30 24.88
N PHE A 50 -9.74 5.29 25.38
CA PHE A 50 -10.28 4.19 24.56
C PHE A 50 -11.23 4.66 23.44
N ALA A 51 -12.10 5.64 23.73
CA ALA A 51 -12.98 6.22 22.72
C ALA A 51 -12.19 6.89 21.59
N GLY A 52 -11.01 7.44 21.92
CA GLY A 52 -10.10 8.00 20.95
C GLY A 52 -9.57 6.96 19.95
N GLY A 53 -9.40 5.71 20.36
CA GLY A 53 -9.01 4.61 19.46
C GLY A 53 -10.02 4.39 18.34
N PHE A 54 -11.32 4.42 18.64
CA PHE A 54 -12.36 4.30 17.62
C PHE A 54 -12.37 5.48 16.66
N VAL A 55 -12.27 6.70 17.18
CA VAL A 55 -12.19 7.90 16.33
C VAL A 55 -10.98 7.82 15.40
N MET A 56 -9.83 7.39 15.92
CA MET A 56 -8.62 7.21 15.10
C MET A 56 -8.78 6.15 14.01
N ALA A 57 -9.56 5.09 14.23
CA ALA A 57 -9.84 4.10 13.19
C ALA A 57 -10.60 4.73 12.00
N PHE A 58 -11.60 5.60 12.27
CA PHE A 58 -12.31 6.33 11.22
C PHE A 58 -11.40 7.34 10.50
N VAL A 59 -10.56 8.07 11.24
CA VAL A 59 -9.57 8.99 10.65
C VAL A 59 -8.62 8.23 9.73
N GLN A 60 -8.09 7.10 10.19
CA GLN A 60 -7.20 6.26 9.40
C GLN A 60 -7.87 5.77 8.13
N ALA A 61 -9.13 5.32 8.20
CA ALA A 61 -9.89 4.92 7.01
C ALA A 61 -10.10 6.07 6.03
N GLY A 62 -10.37 7.29 6.51
CA GLY A 62 -10.49 8.49 5.67
C GLY A 62 -9.18 8.88 4.98
N LEU A 63 -8.06 8.83 5.70
CA LEU A 63 -6.74 9.11 5.14
C LEU A 63 -6.30 8.07 4.12
N LEU A 64 -6.50 6.78 4.43
CA LEU A 64 -6.22 5.70 3.49
C LEU A 64 -7.14 5.77 2.28
N SER A 65 -8.41 6.14 2.45
CA SER A 65 -9.32 6.40 1.33
C SER A 65 -8.81 7.51 0.43
N ALA A 66 -8.40 8.64 1.01
CA ALA A 66 -7.85 9.75 0.24
C ALA A 66 -6.61 9.33 -0.55
N TYR A 67 -5.71 8.59 0.09
CA TYR A 67 -4.51 8.08 -0.58
C TYR A 67 -4.85 7.11 -1.73
N SER A 68 -5.72 6.14 -1.46
CA SER A 68 -6.23 5.17 -2.43
C SER A 68 -6.87 5.85 -3.64
N TYR A 69 -7.62 6.94 -3.44
CA TYR A 69 -8.22 7.71 -4.52
C TYR A 69 -7.18 8.32 -5.45
N PHE A 70 -6.17 9.00 -4.92
CA PHE A 70 -5.13 9.56 -5.77
C PHE A 70 -4.27 8.49 -6.45
N LEU A 71 -3.99 7.38 -5.77
CA LEU A 71 -3.34 6.23 -6.41
C LEU A 71 -4.17 5.69 -7.57
N SER A 72 -5.49 5.53 -7.40
CA SER A 72 -6.35 5.03 -8.48
C SER A 72 -6.41 6.00 -9.66
N MET A 73 -6.43 7.31 -9.42
CA MET A 73 -6.36 8.31 -10.49
C MET A 73 -5.06 8.21 -11.28
N LEU A 74 -3.92 8.10 -10.59
CA LEU A 74 -2.62 7.99 -11.24
C LEU A 74 -2.52 6.70 -12.07
N VAL A 75 -2.96 5.56 -11.53
CA VAL A 75 -2.89 4.28 -12.24
C VAL A 75 -3.85 4.23 -13.43
N ASN A 76 -5.04 4.83 -13.31
CA ASN A 76 -6.02 4.91 -14.39
C ASN A 76 -5.71 6.01 -15.43
N GLY A 77 -4.62 6.75 -15.22
CA GLY A 77 -4.13 7.76 -16.17
C GLY A 77 -4.85 9.11 -16.11
N ASN A 78 -5.67 9.34 -15.08
CA ASN A 78 -6.34 10.61 -14.83
C ASN A 78 -5.36 11.61 -14.22
N LYS A 79 -5.59 12.91 -14.47
CA LYS A 79 -4.84 13.98 -13.81
C LYS A 79 -5.43 14.21 -12.42
N ALA A 80 -4.61 14.08 -11.37
CA ALA A 80 -5.05 14.33 -10.00
C ALA A 80 -5.07 15.83 -9.73
N GLY A 81 -6.23 16.36 -9.34
CA GLY A 81 -6.42 17.74 -8.93
C GLY A 81 -6.43 17.89 -7.40
N ILE A 82 -5.93 19.02 -6.90
CA ILE A 82 -6.05 19.37 -5.46
C ILE A 82 -7.53 19.58 -5.08
N ASP A 83 -8.33 20.05 -6.03
CA ASP A 83 -9.78 20.23 -5.91
C ASP A 83 -10.53 18.92 -5.59
N GLU A 84 -9.92 17.77 -5.84
CA GLU A 84 -10.53 16.47 -5.56
C GLU A 84 -10.31 15.97 -4.13
N LEU A 85 -9.51 16.66 -3.31
CA LEU A 85 -9.20 16.26 -1.92
C LEU A 85 -10.46 16.04 -1.08
N LYS A 86 -11.50 16.86 -1.25
CA LYS A 86 -12.74 16.69 -0.50
C LYS A 86 -13.46 15.40 -0.89
N LYS A 87 -13.44 15.05 -2.17
CA LYS A 87 -14.06 13.83 -2.71
C LYS A 87 -13.24 12.59 -2.34
N SER A 88 -11.92 12.70 -2.28
CA SER A 88 -11.01 11.58 -2.05
C SER A 88 -11.24 10.90 -0.68
N VAL A 89 -11.59 11.67 0.35
CA VAL A 89 -11.84 11.14 1.71
C VAL A 89 -13.00 10.14 1.74
N GLY A 90 -14.04 10.35 0.93
CA GLY A 90 -15.22 9.48 0.91
C GLY A 90 -15.15 8.30 -0.07
N ALA A 91 -14.25 8.36 -1.06
CA ALA A 91 -14.28 7.46 -2.22
C ALA A 91 -14.12 5.97 -1.89
N TYR A 92 -13.24 5.64 -0.95
CA TYR A 92 -12.94 4.28 -0.50
C TYR A 92 -13.10 4.12 1.03
N PHE A 93 -13.77 5.08 1.67
CA PHE A 93 -13.91 5.14 3.13
C PHE A 93 -14.52 3.85 3.69
N PHE A 94 -15.66 3.44 3.15
CA PHE A 94 -16.36 2.23 3.59
C PHE A 94 -15.61 0.94 3.20
N ASN A 95 -14.83 0.95 2.13
CA ASN A 95 -14.01 -0.20 1.74
C ASN A 95 -12.90 -0.42 2.78
N TRP A 96 -12.21 0.64 3.19
CA TRP A 96 -11.21 0.59 4.26
C TRP A 96 -11.80 0.23 5.61
N ILE A 97 -12.95 0.82 5.99
CA ILE A 97 -13.65 0.42 7.23
C ILE A 97 -14.02 -1.06 7.19
N SER A 98 -14.65 -1.52 6.11
CA SER A 98 -15.10 -2.90 6.00
C SER A 98 -13.93 -3.87 6.04
N PHE A 99 -12.84 -3.56 5.34
CA PHE A 99 -11.60 -4.35 5.37
C PHE A 99 -10.99 -4.38 6.78
N SER A 100 -10.76 -3.22 7.39
CA SER A 100 -10.18 -3.10 8.73
C SER A 100 -11.09 -3.73 9.80
N PHE A 101 -12.41 -3.69 9.64
CA PHE A 101 -13.36 -4.30 10.55
C PHE A 101 -13.23 -5.83 10.56
N VAL A 102 -13.04 -6.46 9.40
CA VAL A 102 -12.81 -7.91 9.33
C VAL A 102 -11.51 -8.29 10.04
N LEU A 103 -10.42 -7.53 9.83
CA LEU A 103 -9.15 -7.77 10.54
C LEU A 103 -9.28 -7.54 12.04
N PHE A 104 -10.00 -6.49 12.44
CA PHE A 104 -10.30 -6.23 13.83
C PHE A 104 -11.07 -7.38 14.49
N MET A 105 -12.03 -8.00 13.79
CA MET A 105 -12.75 -9.17 14.31
C MET A 105 -11.84 -10.39 14.46
N ILE A 106 -10.91 -10.61 13.52
CA ILE A 106 -9.90 -11.67 13.62
C ILE A 106 -9.00 -11.44 14.84
N ASP A 107 -8.49 -10.22 14.98
CA ASP A 107 -7.63 -9.82 16.10
C ASP A 107 -8.34 -9.96 17.44
N LEU A 108 -9.58 -9.49 17.53
CA LEU A 108 -10.38 -9.58 18.74
C LEU A 108 -10.60 -11.06 19.13
N GLY A 109 -10.96 -11.91 18.17
CA GLY A 109 -11.16 -13.33 18.40
C GLY A 109 -9.88 -14.03 18.86
N LEU A 110 -8.75 -13.72 18.23
CA LEU A 110 -7.44 -14.27 18.60
C LEU A 110 -6.96 -13.79 19.97
N ASP A 111 -7.16 -12.52 20.29
CA ASP A 111 -6.78 -11.97 21.59
C ASP A 111 -7.57 -12.64 22.72
N ILE A 112 -8.88 -12.82 22.54
CA ILE A 112 -9.72 -13.56 23.50
C ILE A 112 -9.28 -15.02 23.62
N ALA A 113 -9.05 -15.71 22.50
CA ALA A 113 -8.66 -17.12 22.48
C ALA A 113 -7.28 -17.38 23.11
N THR A 114 -6.38 -16.38 23.09
CA THR A 114 -5.00 -16.52 23.55
C THR A 114 -4.70 -15.83 24.87
N ARG A 115 -5.68 -15.14 25.47
CA ARG A 115 -5.51 -14.31 26.69
C ARG A 115 -4.84 -15.04 27.86
N ASN A 116 -5.15 -16.32 28.05
CA ASN A 116 -4.60 -17.14 29.13
C ASN A 116 -3.46 -18.08 28.67
N ASN A 117 -2.99 -17.93 27.43
CA ASN A 117 -1.94 -18.75 26.86
C ASN A 117 -0.57 -18.06 27.04
N PRO A 118 0.41 -18.67 27.72
CA PRO A 118 1.78 -18.14 27.82
C PRO A 118 2.45 -17.87 26.45
N GLN A 119 2.03 -18.60 25.41
CA GLN A 119 2.49 -18.45 24.03
C GLN A 119 1.58 -17.57 23.16
N GLY A 120 0.61 -16.86 23.74
CA GLY A 120 -0.35 -16.03 23.01
C GLY A 120 0.29 -14.91 22.20
N ARG A 121 1.28 -14.22 22.78
CA ARG A 121 1.98 -13.10 22.11
C ARG A 121 2.82 -13.54 20.89
N PRO A 122 3.67 -14.60 20.97
CA PRO A 122 4.31 -15.17 19.79
C PRO A 122 3.31 -15.61 18.71
N LEU A 123 2.20 -16.22 19.09
CA LEU A 123 1.16 -16.66 18.15
C LEU A 123 0.54 -15.47 17.42
N MET A 124 0.24 -14.38 18.12
CA MET A 124 -0.27 -13.14 17.52
C MET A 124 0.72 -12.56 16.48
N LEU A 125 2.03 -12.58 16.78
CA LEU A 125 3.04 -12.13 15.81
C LEU A 125 3.05 -13.00 14.55
N VAL A 126 2.93 -14.31 14.67
CA VAL A 126 2.84 -15.21 13.50
C VAL A 126 1.62 -14.87 12.66
N VAL A 127 0.45 -14.67 13.28
CA VAL A 127 -0.76 -14.26 12.54
C VAL A 127 -0.55 -12.91 11.86
N LYS A 128 0.03 -11.92 12.55
CA LYS A 128 0.33 -10.61 11.93
C LYS A 128 1.29 -10.69 10.76
N LEU A 129 2.28 -11.59 10.80
CA LEU A 129 3.16 -11.85 9.67
C LEU A 129 2.40 -12.50 8.50
N ILE A 130 1.50 -13.45 8.79
CA ILE A 130 0.65 -14.05 7.77
C ILE A 130 -0.26 -13.00 7.15
N GLU A 131 -0.92 -12.15 7.94
CA GLU A 131 -1.74 -11.03 7.43
C GLU A 131 -0.92 -10.09 6.56
N LEU A 132 0.28 -9.69 7.01
CA LEU A 132 1.17 -8.80 6.26
C LEU A 132 1.54 -9.37 4.89
N ILE A 133 1.78 -10.68 4.80
CA ILE A 133 2.15 -11.36 3.56
C ILE A 133 0.91 -11.60 2.71
N ALA A 134 -0.14 -12.22 3.25
CA ALA A 134 -1.35 -12.63 2.53
C ALA A 134 -2.23 -11.45 2.08
N LEU A 135 -2.17 -10.34 2.81
CA LEU A 135 -2.94 -9.12 2.52
C LEU A 135 -2.06 -8.01 1.98
N ASN A 136 -0.84 -8.32 1.54
CA ASN A 136 0.10 -7.33 1.02
C ASN A 136 -0.47 -6.56 -0.17
N ALA A 137 -1.28 -7.22 -1.01
CA ALA A 137 -1.94 -6.64 -2.19
C ALA A 137 -3.37 -6.11 -1.91
N ALA A 138 -3.80 -6.11 -0.64
CA ALA A 138 -5.12 -5.61 -0.25
C ALA A 138 -5.31 -4.11 -0.59
N PRO A 139 -4.34 -3.21 -0.37
CA PRO A 139 -4.50 -1.81 -0.77
C PRO A 139 -4.81 -1.67 -2.27
N GLU A 140 -4.03 -2.33 -3.13
CA GLU A 140 -4.25 -2.34 -4.58
C GLU A 140 -5.62 -2.93 -4.95
N THR A 141 -6.02 -3.99 -4.25
CA THR A 141 -7.34 -4.60 -4.44
C THR A 141 -8.47 -3.61 -4.12
N ILE A 142 -8.35 -2.85 -3.03
CA ILE A 142 -9.36 -1.85 -2.62
C ILE A 142 -9.51 -0.78 -3.70
N TYR A 143 -8.41 -0.15 -4.14
CA TYR A 143 -8.51 1.04 -4.97
C TYR A 143 -8.62 0.75 -6.47
N LEU A 144 -8.14 -0.39 -6.95
CA LEU A 144 -8.23 -0.75 -8.38
C LEU A 144 -9.45 -1.59 -8.70
N LYS A 145 -9.96 -2.38 -7.74
CA LYS A 145 -11.06 -3.31 -8.00
C LYS A 145 -12.37 -2.93 -7.34
N GLY A 146 -12.36 -1.97 -6.41
CA GLY A 146 -13.58 -1.43 -5.82
C GLY A 146 -14.42 -2.51 -5.15
N THR A 147 -13.78 -3.36 -4.35
CA THR A 147 -14.44 -4.47 -3.64
C THR A 147 -15.52 -3.93 -2.69
N GLY A 148 -16.71 -4.53 -2.75
CA GLY A 148 -17.89 -4.07 -1.99
C GLY A 148 -17.89 -4.51 -0.52
N SER A 149 -17.00 -5.42 -0.12
CA SER A 149 -16.88 -5.89 1.27
C SER A 149 -15.43 -6.19 1.68
N GLY A 150 -15.17 -6.19 2.99
CA GLY A 150 -13.86 -6.52 3.54
C GLY A 150 -13.42 -7.96 3.25
N ILE A 151 -14.37 -8.91 3.29
CA ILE A 151 -14.11 -10.34 2.99
C ILE A 151 -13.77 -10.53 1.51
N ASP A 152 -14.50 -9.85 0.62
CA ASP A 152 -14.21 -9.87 -0.83
C ASP A 152 -12.81 -9.31 -1.12
N THR A 153 -12.42 -8.24 -0.43
CA THR A 153 -11.07 -7.67 -0.48
C THR A 153 -10.01 -8.69 -0.09
N ILE A 154 -10.20 -9.39 1.05
CA ILE A 154 -9.26 -10.42 1.54
C ILE A 154 -9.18 -11.57 0.54
N THR A 155 -10.33 -12.08 0.08
CA THR A 155 -10.40 -13.22 -0.84
C THR A 155 -9.72 -12.91 -2.17
N ARG A 156 -9.94 -11.71 -2.70
CA ARG A 156 -9.35 -11.28 -3.96
C ARG A 156 -7.86 -10.99 -3.84
N SER A 157 -7.42 -10.35 -2.74
CA SER A 157 -5.98 -10.18 -2.44
C SER A 157 -5.28 -11.54 -2.35
N PHE A 158 -5.89 -12.50 -1.68
CA PHE A 158 -5.33 -13.85 -1.53
C PHE A 158 -5.23 -14.58 -2.88
N ARG A 159 -6.30 -14.55 -3.69
CA ARG A 159 -6.29 -15.15 -5.04
C ARG A 159 -5.21 -14.54 -5.93
N PHE A 160 -5.07 -13.22 -5.90
CA PHE A 160 -4.04 -12.51 -6.65
C PHE A 160 -2.63 -13.02 -6.28
N LEU A 161 -2.35 -13.16 -4.98
CA LEU A 161 -1.05 -13.67 -4.52
C LEU A 161 -0.86 -15.15 -4.86
N GLN A 162 -1.88 -16.00 -4.74
CA GLN A 162 -1.77 -17.40 -5.16
C GLN A 162 -1.30 -17.55 -6.61
N GLU A 163 -1.75 -16.66 -7.49
CA GLU A 163 -1.40 -16.68 -8.91
C GLU A 163 -0.08 -15.97 -9.24
N ASN A 164 0.31 -14.95 -8.46
CA ASN A 164 1.39 -14.03 -8.83
C ASN A 164 2.39 -13.70 -7.71
N TRP A 165 2.48 -14.51 -6.64
CA TRP A 165 3.31 -14.17 -5.47
C TRP A 165 4.78 -13.93 -5.84
N ILE A 166 5.36 -14.71 -6.76
CA ILE A 166 6.77 -14.53 -7.16
C ILE A 166 6.95 -13.18 -7.85
N GLU A 167 6.16 -12.93 -8.89
CA GLU A 167 6.17 -11.68 -9.65
C GLU A 167 5.89 -10.44 -8.79
N TRP A 168 5.03 -10.61 -7.78
CA TRP A 168 4.67 -9.55 -6.85
C TRP A 168 5.78 -9.29 -5.83
N PHE A 169 6.31 -10.33 -5.18
CA PHE A 169 7.25 -10.16 -4.08
C PHE A 169 8.69 -9.87 -4.53
N VAL A 170 9.12 -10.30 -5.72
CA VAL A 170 10.48 -10.02 -6.23
C VAL A 170 10.81 -8.52 -6.23
N PRO A 171 10.02 -7.63 -6.88
CA PRO A 171 10.34 -6.20 -6.86
C PRO A 171 10.19 -5.59 -5.46
N ASN A 172 9.22 -6.04 -4.65
CA ASN A 172 9.07 -5.57 -3.27
C ASN A 172 10.28 -5.95 -2.40
N ALA A 173 10.80 -7.17 -2.54
CA ALA A 173 11.98 -7.65 -1.82
C ALA A 173 13.24 -6.85 -2.19
N LEU A 174 13.42 -6.52 -3.47
CA LEU A 174 14.53 -5.66 -3.93
C LEU A 174 14.45 -4.25 -3.34
N ILE A 175 13.25 -3.66 -3.29
CA ILE A 175 13.03 -2.34 -2.68
C ILE A 175 13.34 -2.38 -1.18
N ILE A 176 12.85 -3.41 -0.47
CA ILE A 176 13.11 -3.58 0.96
C ILE A 176 14.61 -3.80 1.22
N ALA A 177 15.28 -4.62 0.42
CA ALA A 177 16.72 -4.87 0.54
C ALA A 177 17.53 -3.60 0.33
N LEU A 178 17.17 -2.78 -0.67
CA LEU A 178 17.80 -1.48 -0.90
C LEU A 178 17.58 -0.53 0.28
N LEU A 179 16.34 -0.42 0.78
CA LEU A 179 16.05 0.41 1.95
C LEU A 179 16.84 -0.04 3.18
N TRP A 180 16.84 -1.35 3.48
CA TRP A 180 17.61 -1.91 4.59
C TRP A 180 19.11 -1.60 4.46
N PHE A 181 19.68 -1.76 3.25
CA PHE A 181 21.07 -1.44 2.98
C PHE A 181 21.37 0.06 3.21
N THR A 182 20.52 0.97 2.71
CA THR A 182 20.73 2.42 2.90
C THR A 182 20.64 2.86 4.36
N VAL A 183 19.74 2.25 5.14
CA VAL A 183 19.54 2.55 6.56
C VAL A 183 20.72 2.02 7.39
N THR A 184 21.10 0.76 7.20
CA THR A 184 22.16 0.10 8.00
C THR A 184 23.55 0.69 7.76
N ASN A 185 23.82 1.19 6.56
CA ASN A 185 25.09 1.86 6.26
C ASN A 185 25.11 3.34 6.66
N GLY A 186 24.05 3.86 7.30
CA GLY A 186 23.99 5.24 7.79
C GLY A 186 23.90 6.30 6.69
N TRP A 187 23.61 5.92 5.44
CA TRP A 187 23.59 6.85 4.30
C TRP A 187 22.52 7.93 4.46
N LEU A 188 21.40 7.59 5.10
CA LEU A 188 20.35 8.56 5.39
C LEU A 188 20.81 9.67 6.34
N ALA A 189 21.76 9.39 7.24
CA ALA A 189 22.31 10.40 8.16
C ALA A 189 23.25 11.39 7.47
N MET A 190 23.73 11.07 6.25
CA MET A 190 24.58 11.94 5.44
C MET A 190 23.77 12.97 4.64
N ILE A 191 22.44 12.86 4.59
CA ILE A 191 21.57 13.76 3.83
C ILE A 191 21.46 15.12 4.55
N PRO A 192 21.82 16.24 3.89
CA PRO A 192 21.69 17.58 4.48
C PRO A 192 20.23 17.92 4.87
N GLY A 193 20.06 18.59 5.99
CA GLY A 193 18.74 18.96 6.54
C GLY A 193 18.11 17.90 7.46
N GLY A 194 18.81 16.80 7.72
CA GLY A 194 18.48 15.85 8.78
C GLY A 194 17.16 15.11 8.56
N MET A 195 16.47 14.78 9.66
CA MET A 195 15.30 13.89 9.65
C MET A 195 14.14 14.42 8.79
N LEU A 196 13.94 15.74 8.72
CA LEU A 196 12.87 16.32 7.92
C LEU A 196 13.10 16.08 6.42
N THR A 197 14.32 16.32 5.93
CA THR A 197 14.67 16.02 4.53
C THR A 197 14.51 14.53 4.23
N VAL A 198 14.99 13.67 5.14
CA VAL A 198 14.87 12.21 5.01
C VAL A 198 13.39 11.79 4.94
N SER A 199 12.52 12.35 5.77
CA SER A 199 11.08 12.05 5.75
C SER A 199 10.41 12.50 4.46
N VAL A 200 10.73 13.69 3.95
CA VAL A 200 10.16 14.19 2.69
C VAL A 200 10.59 13.32 1.51
N ILE A 201 11.89 13.01 1.40
CA ILE A 201 12.41 12.14 0.33
C ILE A 201 11.83 10.73 0.48
N GLY A 202 11.83 10.18 1.70
CA GLY A 202 11.27 8.86 1.98
C GLY A 202 9.79 8.76 1.64
N GLY A 203 8.99 9.79 1.96
CA GLY A 203 7.59 9.89 1.59
C GLY A 203 7.41 9.92 0.07
N ALA A 204 8.15 10.76 -0.64
CA ALA A 204 8.11 10.83 -2.09
C ALA A 204 8.50 9.50 -2.76
N LEU A 205 9.56 8.84 -2.28
CA LEU A 205 9.97 7.51 -2.76
C LEU A 205 8.92 6.44 -2.47
N LEU A 206 8.33 6.44 -1.28
CA LEU A 206 7.22 5.56 -0.94
C LEU A 206 6.04 5.79 -1.88
N HIS A 207 5.73 7.05 -2.24
CA HIS A 207 4.70 7.34 -3.22
C HIS A 207 5.01 6.73 -4.59
N VAL A 208 6.25 6.90 -5.08
CA VAL A 208 6.70 6.28 -6.34
C VAL A 208 6.52 4.76 -6.30
N VAL A 209 6.92 4.12 -5.20
CA VAL A 209 6.76 2.67 -5.01
C VAL A 209 5.29 2.25 -5.03
N MET A 210 4.40 3.01 -4.37
CA MET A 210 2.97 2.68 -4.32
C MET A 210 2.28 2.85 -5.68
N VAL A 211 2.65 3.87 -6.47
CA VAL A 211 2.13 4.03 -7.84
C VAL A 211 2.68 2.93 -8.76
N PHE A 212 3.97 2.61 -8.66
CA PHE A 212 4.57 1.47 -9.35
C PHE A 212 3.85 0.16 -9.04
N ARG A 213 3.58 -0.11 -7.76
CA ARG A 213 2.83 -1.29 -7.31
C ARG A 213 1.43 -1.33 -7.94
N GLY A 214 0.75 -0.20 -8.08
CA GLY A 214 -0.53 -0.11 -8.76
C GLY A 214 -0.46 -0.53 -10.23
N PHE A 215 0.50 0.01 -10.99
CA PHE A 215 0.72 -0.42 -12.38
C PHE A 215 1.13 -1.89 -12.49
N LEU A 216 1.97 -2.37 -11.57
CA LEU A 216 2.36 -3.77 -11.50
C LEU A 216 1.16 -4.68 -11.23
N TYR A 217 0.29 -4.31 -10.29
CA TYR A 217 -0.93 -5.05 -9.97
C TYR A 217 -1.84 -5.16 -11.20
N VAL A 218 -2.06 -4.05 -11.93
CA VAL A 218 -2.84 -4.05 -13.18
C VAL A 218 -2.19 -4.94 -14.25
N ALA A 219 -0.86 -4.95 -14.34
CA ALA A 219 -0.15 -5.77 -15.32
C ALA A 219 -0.20 -7.27 -15.02
N LEU A 220 -0.33 -7.65 -13.74
CA LEU A 220 -0.36 -9.04 -13.30
C LEU A 220 -1.79 -9.58 -13.22
N ASP A 221 -2.72 -8.81 -12.64
CA ASP A 221 -4.10 -9.24 -12.41
C ASP A 221 -4.84 -9.56 -13.72
N GLY A 222 -5.40 -10.77 -13.80
CA GLY A 222 -6.11 -11.25 -14.99
C GLY A 222 -5.21 -11.63 -16.18
N SER A 223 -3.88 -11.68 -16.01
CA SER A 223 -2.95 -12.16 -17.03
C SER A 223 -2.31 -13.48 -16.62
N THR A 224 -2.15 -14.39 -17.58
CA THR A 224 -1.36 -15.61 -17.39
C THR A 224 0.09 -15.37 -17.75
N HIS A 225 0.98 -16.19 -17.18
CA HIS A 225 2.39 -16.23 -17.57
C HIS A 225 2.59 -16.27 -19.10
N ARG A 226 1.81 -17.09 -19.82
CA ARG A 226 1.90 -17.21 -21.30
C ARG A 226 1.48 -15.92 -22.01
N GLN A 227 0.42 -15.26 -21.56
CA GLN A 227 -0.01 -13.97 -22.12
C GLN A 227 1.04 -12.88 -21.90
N ARG A 228 1.66 -12.83 -20.71
CA ARG A 228 2.77 -11.90 -20.43
C ARG A 228 3.97 -12.16 -21.33
N MET A 229 4.35 -13.43 -21.49
CA MET A 229 5.41 -13.81 -22.42
C MET A 229 5.11 -13.35 -23.85
N TYR A 230 3.89 -13.54 -24.33
CA TYR A 230 3.52 -13.08 -25.68
C TYR A 230 3.61 -11.54 -25.81
N LYS A 231 2.99 -10.80 -24.88
CA LYS A 231 2.93 -9.33 -24.92
C LYS A 231 4.31 -8.66 -24.91
N PHE A 232 5.25 -9.17 -24.13
CA PHE A 232 6.55 -8.54 -23.91
C PHE A 232 7.71 -9.17 -24.71
N ARG A 233 7.45 -10.28 -25.42
CA ARG A 233 8.44 -10.91 -26.33
C ARG A 233 8.47 -10.24 -27.71
N GLY A 234 7.35 -9.70 -28.19
CA GLY A 234 7.25 -9.05 -29.51
C GLY A 234 7.71 -7.59 -29.58
N ALA A 235 8.07 -6.97 -28.44
CA ALA A 235 8.59 -5.59 -28.39
C ALA A 235 10.11 -5.52 -28.68
N VAL A 236 10.60 -6.33 -29.62
CA VAL A 236 11.98 -6.35 -30.11
C VAL A 236 12.05 -5.59 -31.42
#